data_AF-A0A2N0AFJ4-F1
#
_entry.id   AF-A0A2N0AFJ4-F1
#
_cell.length_a   1.000
_cell.length_b   1.000
_cell.length_c   1.000
_cell.angle_alpha   90.00
_cell.angle_beta   90.00
_cell.angle_gamma   90.00
#
_symmetry.space_group_name_H-M   'P 1'
#
loop_
_entity.id
_entity.type
_entity.pdbx_description
1 polymer ?
#
loop_
_entity_poly.entity_id
_entity_poly.type
_entity_poly.pdbx_seq_one_letter_code
_entity_poly.pdbx_strand_id
1 'polypeptide(L)'
;MRNIHLSLIVFIFCIISPLAAVQTILLKQGKSIKGLITNQNVDSVEVDTQNGKHMVISKKTVLKIIYKDVAESEEEIIRKEEEEKRKSEKEKAIAAKQEEIRKRREDLMRQESERKANQEGGEVVTHSLRDSFVLGSIADGNMITLAPNSAKCQAFQSYPEYFWLFGAFRFKEPNWDVLLPKDNRPVRIKQTSTWGDMAITLLGGFLITITRKTIVVDVCDGSGYRMVSDSEIKRIKDEAVEQIKTEQELKEAEEKYELEQLEKDLETLKKRK
;
A
#
# COMPACT_ATOMS: atom_id res chain seq x y z
N MET A 1 18.66 68.78 -54.20
CA MET A 1 18.99 67.36 -53.94
C MET A 1 19.34 67.09 -52.46
N ARG A 2 18.58 67.60 -51.48
CA ARG A 2 18.89 67.41 -50.03
C ARG A 2 17.91 66.46 -49.31
N ASN A 3 16.70 66.28 -49.85
CA ASN A 3 15.65 65.45 -49.24
C ASN A 3 15.69 63.96 -49.65
N ILE A 4 16.33 63.63 -50.78
CA ILE A 4 16.45 62.24 -51.26
C ILE A 4 17.40 61.44 -50.37
N HIS A 5 18.53 62.03 -49.95
CA HIS A 5 19.45 61.38 -49.01
C HIS A 5 18.82 61.18 -47.62
N LEU A 6 17.96 62.10 -47.16
CA LEU A 6 17.24 61.95 -45.90
C LEU A 6 16.23 60.80 -45.97
N SER A 7 15.49 60.69 -47.08
CA SER A 7 14.53 59.60 -47.30
C SER A 7 15.20 58.23 -47.42
N LEU A 8 16.40 58.17 -47.99
CA LEU A 8 17.19 56.94 -48.11
C LEU A 8 17.74 56.48 -46.75
N ILE A 9 18.15 57.42 -45.89
CA ILE A 9 18.60 57.12 -44.52
C ILE A 9 17.43 56.61 -43.66
N VAL A 10 16.24 57.21 -43.77
CA VAL A 10 15.03 56.74 -43.06
C VAL A 10 14.61 55.34 -43.54
N PHE A 11 14.68 55.08 -44.85
CA PHE A 11 14.35 53.77 -45.40
C PHE A 11 15.36 52.68 -44.97
N ILE A 12 16.65 53.01 -44.92
CA ILE A 12 17.70 52.12 -44.40
C ILE A 12 17.51 51.88 -42.89
N PHE A 13 17.13 52.89 -42.11
CA PHE A 13 16.86 52.73 -40.67
C PHE A 13 15.63 51.84 -40.38
N CYS A 14 14.57 51.97 -41.18
CA CYS A 14 13.39 51.09 -41.09
C CYS A 14 13.68 49.62 -41.46
N ILE A 15 14.64 49.37 -42.36
CA ILE A 15 15.02 48.00 -42.78
C ILE A 15 15.94 47.32 -41.75
N ILE A 16 16.70 48.08 -40.95
CA ILE A 16 17.60 47.54 -39.90
C ILE A 16 16.86 47.26 -38.57
N SER A 17 15.64 47.76 -38.43
CA SER A 17 14.82 47.62 -37.21
C SER A 17 14.33 46.19 -36.82
N PRO A 18 14.30 45.14 -37.67
CA PRO A 18 13.78 43.83 -37.25
C PRO A 18 14.82 42.94 -36.55
N LEU A 19 16.05 43.40 -36.28
CA LEU A 19 17.09 42.57 -35.63
C LEU A 19 16.99 42.49 -34.10
N ALA A 20 16.07 43.22 -33.46
CA ALA A 20 15.77 43.04 -32.04
C ALA A 20 14.73 41.92 -31.85
N ALA A 21 15.12 40.68 -32.13
CA ALA A 21 14.25 39.52 -31.96
C ALA A 21 13.95 39.27 -30.46
N VAL A 22 12.73 39.60 -30.05
CA VAL A 22 12.18 39.24 -28.73
C VAL A 22 11.97 37.74 -28.71
N GLN A 23 12.46 37.08 -27.66
CA GLN A 23 12.35 35.64 -27.49
C GLN A 23 11.29 35.31 -26.44
N THR A 24 10.56 34.22 -26.63
CA THR A 24 9.50 33.78 -25.71
C THR A 24 9.98 32.56 -24.93
N ILE A 25 9.93 32.66 -23.60
CA ILE A 25 10.30 31.60 -22.65
C ILE A 25 9.03 31.08 -22.00
N LEU A 26 8.75 29.80 -22.20
CA LEU A 26 7.59 29.13 -21.61
C LEU A 26 7.99 28.46 -20.31
N LEU A 27 7.26 28.71 -19.23
CA LEU A 27 7.47 28.08 -17.92
C LEU A 27 6.51 26.89 -17.72
N LYS A 28 6.93 25.90 -16.94
CA LYS A 28 6.12 24.72 -16.54
C LYS A 28 4.84 25.09 -15.78
N GLN A 29 4.82 26.26 -15.15
CA GLN A 29 3.68 26.78 -14.40
C GLN A 29 2.67 27.56 -15.28
N GLY A 30 2.79 27.49 -16.60
CA GLY A 30 1.86 28.13 -17.54
C GLY A 30 2.12 29.62 -17.81
N LYS A 31 3.12 30.23 -17.16
CA LYS A 31 3.52 31.62 -17.43
C LYS A 31 4.49 31.69 -18.62
N SER A 32 4.35 32.70 -19.47
CA SER A 32 5.29 33.00 -20.55
C SER A 32 6.01 34.32 -20.28
N ILE A 33 7.33 34.35 -20.43
CA ILE A 33 8.15 35.56 -20.28
C ILE A 33 8.72 35.92 -21.64
N LYS A 34 8.43 37.13 -22.12
CA LYS A 34 8.98 37.68 -23.36
C LYS A 34 10.16 38.60 -23.03
N GLY A 35 11.31 38.34 -23.64
CA GLY A 35 12.52 39.11 -23.37
C GLY A 35 13.69 38.72 -24.25
N LEU A 36 14.76 39.50 -24.19
CA LEU A 36 16.02 39.20 -24.84
C LEU A 36 16.86 38.33 -23.91
N ILE A 37 17.33 37.18 -24.40
CA ILE A 37 18.23 36.33 -23.62
C ILE A 37 19.65 36.87 -23.78
N THR A 38 20.22 37.38 -22.68
CA THR A 38 21.57 37.96 -22.66
C THR A 38 22.64 36.93 -22.35
N ASN A 39 22.36 35.97 -21.46
CA ASN A 39 23.29 34.92 -21.10
C ASN A 39 22.58 33.60 -20.74
N GLN A 40 23.25 32.48 -21.00
CA GLN A 40 22.74 31.15 -20.67
C GLN A 40 23.84 30.29 -20.03
N ASN A 41 23.56 29.80 -18.82
CA ASN A 41 24.42 28.85 -18.11
C ASN A 41 23.76 27.46 -18.05
N VAL A 42 24.39 26.48 -17.40
CA VAL A 42 23.87 25.10 -17.27
C VAL A 42 22.59 25.05 -16.43
N ASP A 43 22.49 25.89 -15.39
CA ASP A 43 21.38 25.87 -14.43
C ASP A 43 20.36 27.01 -14.61
N SER A 44 20.75 28.10 -15.28
CA SER A 44 19.97 29.34 -15.39
C SER A 44 20.02 29.98 -16.77
N VAL A 45 18.99 30.78 -17.05
CA VAL A 45 18.86 31.66 -18.23
C VAL A 45 18.65 33.07 -17.71
N GLU A 46 19.47 34.01 -18.19
CA GLU A 46 19.36 35.42 -17.89
C GLU A 46 18.60 36.13 -19.00
N VAL A 47 17.55 36.87 -18.62
CA VAL A 47 16.58 37.44 -19.55
C VAL A 47 16.35 38.90 -19.22
N ASP A 48 16.54 39.76 -20.21
CA ASP A 48 16.12 41.15 -20.15
C ASP A 48 14.69 41.25 -20.67
N THR A 49 13.77 41.48 -19.76
CA THR A 49 12.34 41.66 -20.08
C THR A 49 12.16 42.99 -20.82
N GLN A 50 11.15 43.09 -21.69
CA GLN A 50 10.81 44.33 -22.41
C GLN A 50 10.62 45.57 -21.50
N ASN A 51 10.35 45.34 -20.21
CA ASN A 51 10.22 46.37 -19.17
C ASN A 51 11.56 46.86 -18.59
N GLY A 52 12.70 46.47 -19.17
CA GLY A 52 14.04 46.85 -18.69
C GLY A 52 14.49 46.12 -17.42
N LYS A 53 13.80 45.05 -17.02
CA LYS A 53 14.12 44.25 -15.84
C LYS A 53 14.90 43.00 -16.22
N HIS A 54 16.10 42.86 -15.64
CA HIS A 54 16.93 41.66 -15.72
C HIS A 54 16.38 40.58 -14.77
N MET A 55 16.14 39.37 -15.29
CA MET A 55 15.61 38.24 -14.53
C MET A 55 16.42 36.98 -14.79
N VAL A 56 16.79 36.28 -13.72
CA VAL A 56 17.46 34.98 -13.77
C VAL A 56 16.44 33.87 -13.54
N ILE A 57 16.23 33.03 -14.55
CA ILE A 57 15.24 31.94 -14.53
C ILE A 57 15.98 30.60 -14.48
N SER A 58 15.63 29.73 -13.54
CA SER A 58 16.18 28.36 -13.50
C SER A 58 15.64 27.51 -14.65
N LYS A 59 16.51 26.75 -15.31
CA LYS A 59 16.09 25.84 -16.40
C LYS A 59 15.16 24.72 -15.93
N LYS A 60 15.13 24.40 -14.63
CA LYS A 60 14.19 23.43 -14.05
C LYS A 60 12.73 23.85 -14.21
N THR A 61 12.45 25.16 -14.27
CA THR A 61 11.11 25.72 -14.42
C THR A 61 10.74 26.07 -15.86
N VAL A 62 11.68 25.97 -16.81
CA VAL A 62 11.47 26.27 -18.23
C VAL A 62 10.99 25.02 -18.96
N LEU A 63 9.93 25.17 -19.76
CA LEU A 63 9.35 24.14 -20.62
C LEU A 63 9.99 24.18 -22.02
N LYS A 64 10.07 25.36 -22.65
CA LYS A 64 10.65 25.54 -23.99
C LYS A 64 11.02 27.01 -24.22
N ILE A 65 12.12 27.26 -24.94
CA ILE A 65 12.53 28.59 -25.40
C ILE A 65 12.30 28.66 -26.90
N ILE A 66 11.56 29.67 -27.36
CA ILE A 66 11.20 29.83 -28.77
C ILE A 66 11.81 31.13 -29.29
N TYR A 67 12.68 30.99 -30.29
CA TYR A 67 13.47 32.08 -30.90
C TYR A 67 12.72 32.82 -32.02
N LYS A 68 11.38 32.78 -32.00
CA LYS A 68 10.47 33.44 -32.93
C LYS A 68 9.22 33.83 -32.15
N ASP A 69 8.61 34.98 -32.45
CA ASP A 69 7.29 35.31 -31.90
C ASP A 69 6.28 34.33 -32.51
N VAL A 70 5.80 33.37 -31.71
CA VAL A 70 4.80 32.37 -32.14
C VAL A 70 3.44 32.80 -31.61
N ALA A 71 2.41 32.65 -32.44
CA ALA A 71 1.03 32.90 -32.04
C ALA A 71 0.57 31.83 -31.05
N GLU A 72 -0.12 32.26 -29.99
CA GLU A 72 -0.56 31.47 -28.83
C GLU A 72 -1.28 30.15 -29.21
N SER A 73 -1.98 30.13 -30.36
CA SER A 73 -2.72 28.97 -30.87
C SER A 73 -1.83 27.81 -31.36
N GLU A 74 -0.67 28.09 -31.96
CA GLU A 74 0.24 27.02 -32.45
C GLU A 74 1.06 26.41 -31.30
N GLU A 75 1.31 27.18 -30.23
CA GLU A 75 2.01 26.70 -29.04
C GLU A 75 1.17 25.76 -28.17
N GLU A 76 -0.15 25.93 -28.14
CA GLU A 76 -1.07 25.05 -27.41
C GLU A 76 -1.31 23.72 -28.13
N ILE A 77 -1.34 23.72 -29.47
CA ILE A 77 -1.53 22.51 -30.27
C ILE A 77 -0.32 21.58 -30.11
N ILE A 78 0.89 22.13 -30.20
CA ILE A 78 2.13 21.36 -30.03
C ILE A 78 2.27 20.86 -28.58
N ARG A 79 1.82 21.63 -27.58
CA ARG A 79 1.79 21.18 -26.17
C ARG A 79 0.84 20.01 -25.97
N LYS A 80 -0.37 20.08 -26.50
CA LYS A 80 -1.37 19.02 -26.35
C LYS A 80 -0.94 17.73 -27.04
N GLU A 81 -0.43 17.80 -28.27
CA GLU A 81 -0.03 16.62 -29.03
C GLU A 81 1.16 15.88 -28.39
N GLU A 82 2.13 16.60 -27.85
CA GLU A 82 3.31 16.00 -27.23
C GLU A 82 3.03 15.46 -25.81
N GLU A 83 2.14 16.12 -25.06
CA GLU A 83 1.69 15.66 -23.75
C GLU A 83 0.80 14.41 -23.85
N GLU A 84 -0.05 14.34 -24.86
CA GLU A 84 -0.92 13.18 -25.14
C GLU A 84 -0.10 11.97 -25.61
N LYS A 85 0.92 12.20 -26.44
CA LYS A 85 1.83 11.12 -26.88
C LYS A 85 2.62 10.53 -25.69
N ARG A 86 3.14 11.37 -24.79
CA ARG A 86 3.82 10.93 -23.54
C ARG A 86 2.88 10.18 -22.61
N LYS A 87 1.63 10.65 -22.43
CA LYS A 87 0.63 9.95 -21.61
C LYS A 87 0.31 8.58 -22.18
N SER A 88 0.12 8.48 -23.49
CA SER A 88 -0.21 7.20 -24.14
C SER A 88 0.90 6.15 -24.05
N GLU A 89 2.18 6.57 -24.09
CA GLU A 89 3.32 5.66 -23.95
C GLU A 89 3.51 5.22 -22.49
N LYS A 90 3.37 6.14 -21.53
CA LYS A 90 3.41 5.81 -20.08
C LYS A 90 2.27 4.86 -19.71
N GLU A 91 1.07 5.09 -20.24
CA GLU A 91 -0.11 4.25 -19.97
C GLU A 91 0.04 2.84 -20.58
N LYS A 92 0.61 2.73 -21.79
CA LYS A 92 0.93 1.42 -22.39
C LYS A 92 2.00 0.64 -21.62
N ALA A 93 3.04 1.32 -21.13
CA ALA A 93 4.10 0.69 -20.33
C ALA A 93 3.56 0.20 -18.96
N ILE A 94 2.71 1.00 -18.32
CA ILE A 94 2.06 0.62 -17.06
C ILE A 94 1.06 -0.52 -17.29
N ALA A 95 0.26 -0.47 -18.36
CA ALA A 95 -0.70 -1.52 -18.69
C ALA A 95 -0.01 -2.86 -19.01
N ALA A 96 1.11 -2.84 -19.74
CA ALA A 96 1.89 -4.04 -20.02
C ALA A 96 2.43 -4.68 -18.73
N LYS A 97 2.92 -3.87 -17.79
CA LYS A 97 3.45 -4.35 -16.51
C LYS A 97 2.35 -4.84 -15.57
N GLN A 98 1.18 -4.20 -15.59
CA GLN A 98 0.00 -4.68 -14.84
C GLN A 98 -0.51 -6.02 -15.37
N GLU A 99 -0.50 -6.23 -16.69
CA GLU A 99 -0.90 -7.50 -17.30
C GLU A 99 0.08 -8.63 -16.96
N GLU A 100 1.38 -8.35 -16.91
CA GLU A 100 2.40 -9.32 -16.48
C GLU A 100 2.21 -9.71 -15.00
N ILE A 101 1.95 -8.74 -14.13
CA ILE A 101 1.64 -8.99 -12.71
C ILE A 101 0.35 -9.82 -12.57
N ARG A 102 -0.67 -9.53 -13.40
CA ARG A 102 -1.92 -10.29 -13.40
C ARG A 102 -1.70 -11.75 -13.75
N LYS A 103 -0.95 -12.03 -14.82
CA LYS A 103 -0.61 -13.41 -15.22
C LYS A 103 0.18 -14.14 -14.15
N ARG A 104 1.18 -13.50 -13.54
CA ARG A 104 1.95 -14.08 -12.43
C ARG A 104 1.05 -14.44 -11.25
N ARG A 105 0.10 -13.57 -10.87
CA ARG A 105 -0.86 -13.85 -9.80
C ARG A 105 -1.79 -15.03 -10.13
N GLU A 106 -2.28 -15.10 -11.37
CA GLU A 106 -3.12 -16.22 -11.81
C GLU A 106 -2.38 -17.56 -11.73
N ASP A 107 -1.10 -17.59 -12.13
CA ASP A 107 -0.28 -18.80 -12.05
C ASP A 107 0.03 -19.22 -10.59
N LEU A 108 0.27 -18.25 -9.70
CA LEU A 108 0.46 -18.51 -8.27
C LEU A 108 -0.84 -19.04 -7.62
N MET A 109 -1.99 -18.49 -7.96
CA MET A 109 -3.28 -18.99 -7.47
C MET A 109 -3.56 -20.42 -7.96
N ARG A 110 -3.21 -20.73 -9.21
CA ARG A 110 -3.29 -22.11 -9.73
C ARG A 110 -2.39 -23.04 -8.94
N GLN A 111 -1.12 -22.69 -8.72
CA GLN A 111 -0.21 -23.50 -7.91
C GLN A 111 -0.68 -23.68 -6.46
N GLU A 112 -1.27 -22.65 -5.85
CA GLU A 112 -1.82 -22.77 -4.50
C GLU A 112 -3.04 -23.69 -4.46
N SER A 113 -3.92 -23.63 -5.47
CA SER A 113 -5.07 -24.54 -5.58
C SER A 113 -4.65 -26.00 -5.77
N GLU A 114 -3.61 -26.25 -6.57
CA GLU A 114 -3.01 -27.58 -6.76
C GLU A 114 -2.32 -28.09 -5.48
N ARG A 115 -1.63 -27.20 -4.74
CA ARG A 115 -1.06 -27.54 -3.42
C ARG A 115 -2.13 -27.87 -2.38
N LYS A 116 -3.24 -27.12 -2.36
CA LYS A 116 -4.38 -27.37 -1.46
C LYS A 116 -5.04 -28.71 -1.78
N ALA A 117 -5.26 -29.02 -3.06
CA ALA A 117 -5.79 -30.31 -3.49
C ALA A 117 -4.87 -31.49 -3.11
N ASN A 118 -3.55 -31.29 -3.15
CA ASN A 118 -2.58 -32.31 -2.73
C ASN A 118 -2.38 -32.41 -1.20
N GLN A 119 -2.84 -31.43 -0.41
CA GLN A 119 -2.72 -31.38 1.05
C GLN A 119 -3.97 -31.92 1.80
N GLU A 120 -4.99 -32.41 1.09
CA GLU A 120 -6.16 -33.08 1.71
C GLU A 120 -5.83 -34.42 2.41
N GLY A 121 -4.56 -34.87 2.37
CA GLY A 121 -4.03 -35.91 3.25
C GLY A 121 -3.62 -35.33 4.60
N GLY A 122 -4.56 -35.25 5.54
CA GLY A 122 -4.38 -34.64 6.86
C GLY A 122 -3.11 -35.06 7.61
N GLU A 123 -2.35 -34.06 8.06
CA GLU A 123 -1.23 -34.25 8.98
C GLU A 123 -1.79 -34.59 10.38
N VAL A 124 -1.72 -35.87 10.75
CA VAL A 124 -2.04 -36.32 12.10
C VAL A 124 -0.93 -35.84 13.03
N VAL A 125 -1.16 -34.69 13.67
CA VAL A 125 -0.28 -34.17 14.71
C VAL A 125 -0.39 -35.08 15.93
N THR A 126 0.62 -35.92 16.14
CA THR A 126 0.73 -36.74 17.35
C THR A 126 1.20 -35.86 18.52
N HIS A 127 0.32 -35.61 19.49
CA HIS A 127 0.66 -34.84 20.68
C HIS A 127 1.64 -35.59 21.60
N SER A 128 2.74 -34.94 21.96
CA SER A 128 3.60 -35.38 23.06
C SER A 128 2.94 -35.04 24.42
N LEU A 129 3.07 -35.93 25.40
CA LEU A 129 2.41 -35.89 26.72
C LEU A 129 2.77 -34.71 27.63
N ARG A 130 3.43 -33.65 27.13
CA ARG A 130 3.96 -32.55 27.96
C ARG A 130 3.65 -31.14 27.50
N ASP A 131 2.83 -30.96 26.46
CA ASP A 131 2.42 -29.61 26.08
C ASP A 131 1.08 -29.21 26.73
N SER A 132 1.19 -28.11 27.45
CA SER A 132 0.13 -27.31 28.05
C SER A 132 -1.13 -27.21 27.19
N PHE A 133 -2.28 -27.51 27.81
CA PHE A 133 -3.64 -27.13 27.41
C PHE A 133 -3.80 -26.66 25.95
N VAL A 134 -4.10 -27.60 25.06
CA VAL A 134 -4.40 -27.33 23.66
C VAL A 134 -5.80 -26.73 23.55
N LEU A 135 -5.90 -25.45 23.17
CA LEU A 135 -7.15 -24.87 22.67
C LEU A 135 -7.28 -25.20 21.19
N GLY A 136 -7.83 -26.38 20.90
CA GLY A 136 -8.26 -26.75 19.56
C GLY A 136 -9.65 -26.19 19.27
N SER A 137 -9.87 -25.67 18.07
CA SER A 137 -11.22 -25.32 17.60
C SER A 137 -11.96 -26.63 17.31
N ILE A 138 -12.84 -27.05 18.22
CA ILE A 138 -13.54 -28.35 18.16
C ILE A 138 -14.74 -28.34 17.21
N ALA A 139 -15.24 -27.15 16.83
CA ALA A 139 -16.38 -27.04 15.93
C ALA A 139 -15.91 -26.91 14.47
N ASP A 140 -16.38 -27.83 13.62
CA ASP A 140 -16.29 -27.74 12.17
C ASP A 140 -16.78 -26.36 11.68
N GLY A 141 -15.84 -25.46 11.37
CA GLY A 141 -16.10 -24.15 10.75
C GLY A 141 -16.21 -22.93 11.69
N ASN A 142 -16.29 -23.08 13.02
CA ASN A 142 -16.42 -21.94 13.93
C ASN A 142 -15.15 -21.71 14.76
N MET A 143 -14.35 -20.72 14.35
CA MET A 143 -13.14 -20.33 15.07
C MET A 143 -13.46 -19.61 16.39
N ILE A 144 -12.92 -20.12 17.49
CA ILE A 144 -13.08 -19.51 18.81
C ILE A 144 -12.15 -18.31 18.94
N THR A 145 -12.70 -17.14 19.26
CA THR A 145 -11.94 -15.92 19.56
C THR A 145 -11.85 -15.73 21.07
N LEU A 146 -10.65 -15.53 21.61
CA LEU A 146 -10.41 -15.35 23.04
C LEU A 146 -10.40 -13.86 23.42
N ALA A 147 -11.14 -13.49 24.47
CA ALA A 147 -11.18 -12.10 24.93
C ALA A 147 -9.93 -11.70 25.75
N PRO A 148 -9.42 -10.46 25.63
CA PRO A 148 -8.37 -9.95 26.50
C PRO A 148 -8.89 -9.82 27.94
N ASN A 149 -8.01 -9.89 28.94
CA ASN A 149 -8.39 -9.79 30.36
C ASN A 149 -9.09 -8.46 30.73
N SER A 150 -8.84 -7.39 29.96
CA SER A 150 -9.44 -6.07 30.16
C SER A 150 -10.85 -5.92 29.59
N ALA A 151 -11.34 -6.88 28.79
CA ALA A 151 -12.66 -6.78 28.18
C ALA A 151 -13.79 -6.89 29.22
N LYS A 152 -14.87 -6.15 28.98
CA LYS A 152 -16.14 -6.27 29.69
C LYS A 152 -16.87 -7.52 29.18
N CYS A 153 -17.30 -8.38 30.09
CA CYS A 153 -17.91 -9.66 29.74
C CYS A 153 -19.17 -9.92 30.54
N GLN A 154 -20.08 -10.67 29.93
CA GLN A 154 -21.34 -11.14 30.51
C GLN A 154 -21.30 -12.67 30.61
N ALA A 155 -21.80 -13.23 31.72
CA ALA A 155 -21.87 -14.67 31.88
C ALA A 155 -22.85 -15.28 30.87
N PHE A 156 -22.41 -16.30 30.13
CA PHE A 156 -23.22 -16.99 29.12
C PHE A 156 -23.71 -18.34 29.64
N GLN A 157 -22.78 -19.23 29.99
CA GLN A 157 -23.10 -20.55 30.55
C GLN A 157 -22.11 -20.98 31.62
N SER A 158 -22.60 -21.84 32.52
CA SER A 158 -21.79 -22.48 33.55
C SER A 158 -22.01 -23.99 33.55
N TYR A 159 -20.92 -24.75 33.74
CA TYR A 159 -20.94 -26.21 33.75
C TYR A 159 -20.15 -26.77 34.93
N PRO A 160 -20.78 -27.55 35.82
CA PRO A 160 -20.08 -28.19 36.91
C PRO A 160 -19.31 -29.42 36.41
N GLU A 161 -18.00 -29.42 36.64
CA GLU A 161 -17.11 -30.53 36.36
C GLU A 161 -16.75 -31.26 37.65
N TYR A 162 -16.90 -32.59 37.61
CA TYR A 162 -16.44 -33.47 38.66
C TYR A 162 -15.15 -34.14 38.22
N PHE A 163 -14.21 -34.18 39.14
CA PHE A 163 -12.93 -34.83 38.95
C PHE A 163 -12.68 -35.87 40.04
N TRP A 164 -12.00 -36.93 39.65
CA TRP A 164 -11.49 -37.98 40.51
C TRP A 164 -10.00 -37.77 40.81
N LEU A 165 -9.52 -38.46 41.85
CA LEU A 165 -8.13 -38.48 42.30
C LEU A 165 -7.53 -37.07 42.43
N PHE A 166 -8.19 -36.23 43.23
CA PHE A 166 -7.76 -34.85 43.51
C PHE A 166 -7.66 -33.94 42.26
N GLY A 167 -8.38 -34.25 41.19
CA GLY A 167 -8.35 -33.45 39.96
C GLY A 167 -7.58 -34.09 38.80
N ALA A 168 -6.99 -35.28 38.99
CA ALA A 168 -6.20 -35.93 37.94
C ALA A 168 -7.05 -36.46 36.78
N PHE A 169 -8.28 -36.93 37.05
CA PHE A 169 -9.16 -37.49 36.03
C PHE A 169 -10.51 -36.78 36.02
N ARG A 170 -11.02 -36.45 34.84
CA ARG A 170 -12.35 -35.88 34.66
C ARG A 170 -13.37 -37.02 34.48
N PHE A 171 -14.50 -36.98 35.19
CA PHE A 171 -15.54 -38.02 35.06
C PHE A 171 -16.31 -37.94 33.73
N LYS A 172 -16.58 -36.72 33.25
CA LYS A 172 -17.35 -36.48 32.03
C LYS A 172 -16.85 -35.24 31.33
N GLU A 173 -16.60 -35.35 30.04
CA GLU A 173 -16.21 -34.22 29.20
C GLU A 173 -17.39 -33.28 28.97
N PRO A 174 -17.18 -31.95 29.03
CA PRO A 174 -18.21 -30.98 28.71
C PRO A 174 -18.55 -31.03 27.21
N ASN A 175 -19.83 -30.86 26.88
CA ASN A 175 -20.23 -30.67 25.48
C ASN A 175 -19.96 -29.20 25.08
N TRP A 176 -18.89 -28.99 24.32
CA TRP A 176 -18.45 -27.65 23.91
C TRP A 176 -19.42 -26.96 22.94
N ASP A 177 -20.20 -27.70 22.14
CA ASP A 177 -21.18 -27.12 21.20
C ASP A 177 -22.32 -26.38 21.90
N VAL A 178 -22.61 -26.79 23.13
CA VAL A 178 -23.64 -26.18 23.98
C VAL A 178 -23.04 -25.06 24.82
N LEU A 179 -21.83 -25.24 25.35
CA LEU A 179 -21.21 -24.27 26.25
C LEU A 179 -20.62 -23.06 25.53
N LEU A 180 -20.20 -23.22 24.29
CA LEU A 180 -19.68 -22.12 23.49
C LEU A 180 -20.82 -21.47 22.70
N PRO A 181 -20.86 -20.12 22.64
CA PRO A 181 -21.77 -19.43 21.75
C PRO A 181 -21.44 -19.78 20.30
N LYS A 182 -22.48 -19.88 19.46
CA LYS A 182 -22.31 -20.05 18.00
C LYS A 182 -21.97 -18.76 17.27
N ASP A 183 -21.83 -17.66 18.01
CA ASP A 183 -21.49 -16.35 17.49
C ASP A 183 -19.96 -16.15 17.47
N ASN A 184 -19.44 -15.37 16.51
CA ASN A 184 -18.02 -15.01 16.41
C ASN A 184 -17.57 -13.98 17.47
N ARG A 185 -18.28 -13.87 18.59
CA ARG A 185 -17.92 -12.94 19.68
C ARG A 185 -16.78 -13.51 20.51
N PRO A 186 -15.88 -12.66 21.04
CA PRO A 186 -14.79 -13.14 21.86
C PRO A 186 -15.31 -13.71 23.18
N VAL A 187 -14.81 -14.87 23.55
CA VAL A 187 -15.20 -15.59 24.77
C VAL A 187 -14.08 -15.62 25.78
N ARG A 188 -14.45 -15.68 27.05
CA ARG A 188 -13.54 -15.90 28.16
C ARG A 188 -13.99 -17.12 28.94
N ILE A 189 -13.16 -18.16 28.90
CA ILE A 189 -13.41 -19.41 29.60
C ILE A 189 -12.62 -19.37 30.90
N LYS A 190 -13.30 -19.52 32.03
CA LYS A 190 -12.69 -19.57 33.37
C LYS A 190 -13.09 -20.87 34.05
N GLN A 191 -12.19 -21.42 34.82
CA GLN A 191 -12.50 -22.52 35.73
C GLN A 191 -12.40 -21.95 37.16
N THR A 192 -13.54 -21.86 37.86
CA THR A 192 -13.61 -21.30 39.21
C THR A 192 -14.18 -22.33 40.18
N SER A 193 -13.72 -22.26 41.44
CA SER A 193 -14.30 -23.04 42.53
C SER A 193 -15.30 -22.16 43.26
N THR A 194 -16.59 -22.47 43.15
CA THR A 194 -17.61 -21.81 43.96
C THR A 194 -17.57 -22.33 45.40
N TRP A 195 -18.19 -21.61 46.34
CA TRP A 195 -18.22 -22.06 47.74
C TRP A 195 -18.92 -23.43 47.91
N GLY A 196 -19.95 -23.72 47.09
CA GLY A 196 -20.57 -25.04 47.03
C GLY A 196 -19.63 -26.12 46.49
N ASP A 197 -18.78 -25.79 45.52
CA ASP A 197 -17.75 -26.69 45.01
C ASP A 197 -16.69 -26.98 46.08
N MET A 198 -16.33 -25.97 46.88
CA MET A 198 -15.40 -26.14 48.01
C MET A 198 -16.00 -27.05 49.10
N ALA A 199 -17.29 -26.88 49.43
CA ALA A 199 -17.96 -27.75 50.41
C ALA A 199 -18.00 -29.22 49.95
N ILE A 200 -18.34 -29.47 48.68
CA ILE A 200 -18.33 -30.82 48.10
C ILE A 200 -16.92 -31.39 48.07
N THR A 201 -15.92 -30.56 47.74
CA THR A 201 -14.51 -30.98 47.69
C THR A 201 -13.93 -31.24 49.09
N LEU A 202 -14.37 -30.52 50.13
CA LEU A 202 -13.91 -30.77 51.50
C LEU A 202 -14.48 -32.08 52.06
N LEU A 203 -15.76 -32.34 51.82
CA LEU A 203 -16.42 -33.58 52.28
C LEU A 203 -16.01 -34.79 51.43
N GLY A 204 -15.94 -34.61 50.12
CA GLY A 204 -15.63 -35.68 49.16
C GLY A 204 -14.14 -35.88 48.88
N GLY A 205 -13.33 -34.83 48.94
CA GLY A 205 -11.91 -34.90 48.58
C GLY A 205 -11.07 -35.70 49.57
N PHE A 206 -11.37 -35.60 50.87
CA PHE A 206 -10.64 -36.33 51.91
C PHE A 206 -11.03 -37.82 51.99
N LEU A 207 -12.31 -38.15 51.75
CA LEU A 207 -12.81 -39.52 51.93
C LEU A 207 -12.89 -40.32 50.63
N ILE A 208 -13.22 -39.67 49.51
CA ILE A 208 -13.50 -40.35 48.22
C ILE A 208 -12.70 -39.76 47.06
N THR A 209 -11.75 -38.85 47.32
CA THR A 209 -10.88 -38.19 46.32
C THR A 209 -11.62 -37.45 45.20
N ILE A 210 -12.89 -37.08 45.43
CA ILE A 210 -13.71 -36.35 44.46
C ILE A 210 -13.57 -34.85 44.69
N THR A 211 -13.32 -34.12 43.61
CA THR A 211 -13.28 -32.65 43.61
C THR A 211 -14.27 -32.10 42.59
N ARG A 212 -14.83 -30.93 42.86
CA ARG A 212 -15.75 -30.23 41.94
C ARG A 212 -15.16 -28.87 41.58
N LYS A 213 -15.28 -28.50 40.30
CA LYS A 213 -14.98 -27.16 39.79
C LYS A 213 -16.09 -26.75 38.82
N THR A 214 -16.26 -25.47 38.59
CA THR A 214 -17.26 -24.97 37.63
C THR A 214 -16.55 -24.24 36.51
N ILE A 215 -16.80 -24.66 35.27
CA ILE A 215 -16.43 -23.87 34.08
C ILE A 215 -17.47 -22.77 33.93
N VAL A 216 -17.01 -21.54 33.74
CA VAL A 216 -17.84 -20.39 33.38
C VAL A 216 -17.34 -19.86 32.05
N VAL A 217 -18.25 -19.82 31.07
CA VAL A 217 -18.02 -19.21 29.76
C VAL A 217 -18.68 -17.84 29.79
N ASP A 218 -17.86 -16.80 29.70
CA ASP A 218 -18.32 -15.42 29.54
C ASP A 218 -18.21 -15.01 28.07
N VAL A 219 -19.20 -14.26 27.57
CA VAL A 219 -19.14 -13.59 26.27
C VAL A 219 -18.73 -12.14 26.49
N CYS A 220 -17.73 -11.67 25.74
CA CYS A 220 -17.15 -10.36 25.90
C CYS A 220 -17.42 -9.46 24.70
N ASP A 221 -17.44 -8.16 24.94
CA ASP A 221 -17.51 -7.15 23.88
C ASP A 221 -16.10 -6.67 23.51
N GLY A 222 -15.85 -6.46 22.21
CA GLY A 222 -14.63 -5.87 21.69
C GLY A 222 -13.80 -6.80 20.80
N SER A 223 -12.51 -6.47 20.65
CA SER A 223 -11.56 -7.31 19.92
C SER A 223 -11.06 -8.45 20.79
N GLY A 224 -10.73 -9.58 20.15
CA GLY A 224 -10.12 -10.71 20.80
C GLY A 224 -8.99 -11.31 19.97
N TYR A 225 -8.28 -12.25 20.57
CA TYR A 225 -7.20 -12.99 19.95
C TYR A 225 -7.78 -14.24 19.30
N ARG A 226 -7.49 -14.43 18.01
CA ARG A 226 -7.76 -15.71 17.34
C ARG A 226 -6.47 -16.53 17.34
N MET A 227 -6.59 -17.82 17.60
CA MET A 227 -5.49 -18.75 17.38
C MET A 227 -5.39 -19.00 15.88
N VAL A 228 -4.24 -18.67 15.29
CA VAL A 228 -3.93 -18.89 13.88
C VAL A 228 -2.84 -19.95 13.82
N SER A 229 -2.98 -20.91 12.91
CA SER A 229 -1.95 -21.94 12.72
C SER A 229 -0.66 -21.34 12.14
N ASP A 230 0.50 -21.91 12.46
CA ASP A 230 1.79 -21.44 11.94
C ASP A 230 1.85 -21.46 10.39
N SER A 231 1.13 -22.39 9.75
CA SER A 231 1.03 -22.47 8.29
C SER A 231 0.22 -21.30 7.71
N GLU A 232 -0.85 -20.88 8.38
CA GLU A 232 -1.64 -19.72 7.99
C GLU A 232 -0.90 -18.40 8.27
N ILE A 233 -0.14 -18.30 9.38
CA ILE A 233 0.76 -17.17 9.64
C ILE A 233 1.81 -17.03 8.53
N LYS A 234 2.43 -18.14 8.10
CA LYS A 234 3.39 -18.15 6.98
C LYS A 234 2.73 -17.65 5.69
N ARG A 235 1.54 -18.14 5.34
CA ARG A 235 0.79 -17.67 4.16
C ARG A 235 0.53 -16.16 4.18
N ILE A 236 0.02 -15.64 5.30
CA ILE A 236 -0.26 -14.20 5.43
C ILE A 236 1.03 -13.38 5.28
N LYS A 237 2.12 -13.86 5.87
CA LYS A 237 3.43 -13.20 5.77
C LYS A 237 3.95 -13.22 4.33
N ASP A 238 3.89 -14.36 3.66
CA ASP A 238 4.37 -14.52 2.29
C ASP A 238 3.56 -13.65 1.32
N GLU A 239 2.23 -13.59 1.48
CA GLU A 239 1.35 -12.70 0.70
C GLU A 239 1.71 -11.22 0.90
N ALA A 240 1.91 -10.78 2.16
CA ALA A 240 2.30 -9.40 2.45
C ALA A 240 3.67 -9.05 1.85
N VAL A 241 4.63 -9.96 1.92
CA VAL A 241 5.96 -9.79 1.30
C VAL A 241 5.85 -9.68 -0.21
N GLU A 242 4.99 -10.48 -0.84
CA GLU A 242 4.76 -10.42 -2.28
C GLU A 242 4.15 -9.09 -2.71
N GLN A 243 3.14 -8.59 -1.98
CA GLN A 243 2.55 -7.28 -2.25
C GLN A 243 3.59 -6.15 -2.18
N ILE A 244 4.42 -6.14 -1.14
CA ILE A 244 5.50 -5.16 -0.98
C ILE A 244 6.49 -5.26 -2.14
N LYS A 245 6.88 -6.47 -2.53
CA LYS A 245 7.79 -6.68 -3.66
C LYS A 245 7.20 -6.16 -4.97
N THR A 246 5.93 -6.41 -5.25
CA THR A 246 5.26 -5.90 -6.45
C THR A 246 5.20 -4.37 -6.48
N GLU A 247 4.96 -3.73 -5.34
CA GLU A 247 4.93 -2.27 -5.24
C GLU A 247 6.32 -1.66 -5.49
N GLN A 248 7.39 -2.29 -4.98
CA GLN A 248 8.76 -1.88 -5.24
C GLN A 248 9.14 -2.04 -6.71
N GLU A 249 8.81 -3.17 -7.33
CA GLU A 249 9.08 -3.41 -8.76
C GLU A 249 8.36 -2.39 -9.66
N LEU A 250 7.17 -1.94 -9.29
CA LEU A 250 6.44 -0.89 -10.01
C LEU A 250 7.13 0.48 -9.87
N LYS A 251 7.50 0.86 -8.65
CA LYS A 251 8.23 2.12 -8.37
C LYS A 251 9.55 2.19 -9.13
N GLU A 252 10.34 1.13 -9.13
CA GLU A 252 11.63 1.10 -9.83
C GLU A 252 11.47 1.24 -11.35
N ALA A 253 10.41 0.67 -11.94
CA ALA A 253 10.14 0.87 -13.37
C ALA A 253 9.66 2.27 -13.71
N GLU A 254 8.89 2.90 -12.83
CA GLU A 254 8.51 4.30 -13.00
C GLU A 254 9.74 5.22 -12.98
N GLU A 255 10.63 5.05 -12.00
CA GLU A 255 11.88 5.82 -11.90
C GLU A 255 12.78 5.62 -13.14
N LYS A 256 12.93 4.38 -13.62
CA LYS A 256 13.70 4.08 -14.84
C LYS A 256 13.13 4.78 -16.08
N TYR A 257 11.80 4.78 -16.23
CA TYR A 257 11.15 5.46 -17.34
C TYR A 257 11.37 6.98 -17.28
N GLU A 258 11.26 7.58 -16.08
CA GLU A 258 11.53 9.01 -15.90
C GLU A 258 12.98 9.38 -16.24
N LEU A 259 13.95 8.54 -15.84
CA LEU A 259 15.36 8.73 -16.16
C LEU A 259 15.64 8.62 -17.67
N GLU A 260 15.08 7.60 -18.34
CA GLU A 260 15.23 7.43 -19.80
C GLU A 260 14.64 8.63 -20.56
N GLN A 261 13.53 9.17 -20.08
CA GLN A 261 12.92 10.36 -20.66
C GLN A 261 13.80 11.61 -20.49
N LEU A 262 14.39 11.80 -19.31
CA LEU A 262 15.35 12.88 -19.04
C LEU A 262 16.59 12.77 -19.93
N GLU A 263 17.09 11.56 -20.17
CA GLU A 263 18.25 11.33 -21.05
C GLU A 263 17.94 11.71 -22.50
N LYS A 264 16.79 11.29 -23.03
CA LYS A 264 16.33 11.68 -24.39
C LYS A 264 16.18 13.20 -24.51
N ASP A 265 15.61 13.85 -23.50
CA ASP A 265 15.49 15.31 -23.47
C ASP A 265 16.89 15.98 -23.47
N LEU A 266 17.87 15.41 -22.75
CA LEU A 266 19.25 15.90 -22.75
C LEU A 266 19.95 15.71 -24.11
N GLU A 267 19.77 14.57 -24.77
CA GLU A 267 20.35 14.29 -26.09
C GLU A 267 19.78 15.22 -27.17
N THR A 268 18.46 15.45 -27.16
CA THR A 268 17.83 16.37 -28.12
C THR A 268 18.33 17.80 -27.93
N LEU A 269 18.59 18.23 -26.70
CA LEU A 269 19.21 19.53 -26.41
C LEU A 269 20.67 19.60 -26.90
N LYS A 270 21.46 18.53 -26.74
CA LYS A 270 22.84 18.48 -27.26
C LYS A 270 22.89 18.54 -28.79
N LYS A 271 21.99 17.85 -29.49
CA LYS A 271 21.92 17.88 -30.97
C LYS A 271 21.47 19.22 -31.55
N ARG A 272 20.90 20.11 -30.75
CA ARG A 272 20.47 21.46 -31.15
C ARG A 272 21.52 22.55 -30.90
N LYS A 273 22.65 22.22 -30.25
CA LYS A 273 23.83 23.09 -30.15
C LYS A 273 24.79 22.80 -31.30
#